data_AF-A0A7S1SD03-F1
#
_entry.id   AF-A0A7S1SD03-F1
#
_cell.length_a   1.000
_cell.length_b   1.000
_cell.length_c   1.000
_cell.angle_alpha   90.00
_cell.angle_beta   90.00
_cell.angle_gamma   90.00
#
_symmetry.space_group_name_H-M   'P 1'
#
loop_
_entity.id
_entity.type
_entity.pdbx_description
1 polymer ?
#
loop_
_entity_poly.entity_id
_entity_poly.type
_entity_poly.pdbx_seq_one_letter_code
_entity_poly.pdbx_strand_id
1 'polypeptide(L)'
;GVLTAGDETFDVSHVLEHGGLEADESTDWSFLLDRASPEEGVVLKFCTSRHMVQSEQMVAELARHLGVASPVSRLLLRSHDADEWEVLENAARGLCSPLCDALQNYEALLLLQFIPSCPLHEEREAFEPLHLEASCQALGRLLVLDLLLGNADRLPLPSLGWRGNPSNVLWSSGGPSSASARRCVPIDAVVARRPPKLLVQEADGKVGRLLELALLDAPSANKALLEALACNASGTAAITGVGAESPAVEAFQAGLRRALEIVLQEEGLLEMLAGVLRSWLDDFHADVRAVAGASAKKLSETREIQRLNRAAGRQELLRERLGSWRAGLREKSV
;
A
#
# COMPACT_ATOMS: atom_id res chain seq x y z
N GLY A 1 -18.33 10.44 5.74
CA GLY A 1 -17.24 9.57 5.26
C GLY A 1 -16.96 9.89 3.81
N VAL A 2 -15.70 9.88 3.38
CA VAL A 2 -15.32 10.19 1.98
C VAL A 2 -15.13 8.88 1.22
N LEU A 3 -15.79 8.73 0.08
CA LEU A 3 -15.58 7.61 -0.84
C LEU A 3 -14.60 8.08 -1.93
N THR A 4 -13.44 7.45 -2.05
CA THR A 4 -12.49 7.74 -3.13
C THR A 4 -12.46 6.59 -4.13
N ALA A 5 -12.71 6.90 -5.40
CA ALA A 5 -12.59 5.96 -6.52
C ALA A 5 -11.65 6.55 -7.58
N GLY A 6 -10.37 6.14 -7.57
CA GLY A 6 -9.36 6.71 -8.47
C GLY A 6 -9.08 8.19 -8.19
N ASP A 7 -9.01 9.02 -9.23
CA ASP A 7 -8.77 10.48 -9.15
C ASP A 7 -10.01 11.28 -8.68
N GLU A 8 -11.13 10.62 -8.38
CA GLU A 8 -12.37 11.26 -7.96
C GLU A 8 -12.65 11.03 -6.47
N THR A 9 -12.76 12.14 -5.74
CA THR A 9 -13.12 12.21 -4.32
C THR A 9 -14.61 12.53 -4.21
N PHE A 10 -15.41 11.60 -3.68
CA PHE A 10 -16.83 11.82 -3.38
C PHE A 10 -17.00 12.16 -1.91
N ASP A 11 -17.38 13.41 -1.65
CA ASP A 11 -17.76 13.86 -0.32
C ASP A 11 -19.21 13.45 -0.02
N VAL A 12 -19.40 12.50 0.90
CA VAL A 12 -20.72 12.01 1.32
C VAL A 12 -21.29 12.85 2.48
N SER A 13 -20.60 13.93 2.89
CA SER A 13 -21.05 14.81 4.00
C SER A 13 -22.39 15.50 3.72
N HIS A 14 -22.79 15.64 2.46
CA HIS A 14 -24.01 16.35 2.07
C HIS A 14 -25.28 15.48 1.95
N VAL A 15 -25.20 14.15 2.16
CA VAL A 15 -26.37 13.27 2.01
C VAL A 15 -27.28 13.27 3.26
N LEU A 16 -26.82 13.81 4.39
CA LEU A 16 -27.62 13.85 5.63
C LEU A 16 -28.42 15.14 5.87
N GLU A 17 -28.31 16.17 5.02
CA GLU A 17 -28.94 17.48 5.30
C GLU A 17 -30.25 17.77 4.54
N HIS A 18 -30.68 16.95 3.58
CA HIS A 18 -31.89 17.24 2.78
C HIS A 18 -32.90 16.09 2.69
N GLY A 19 -33.06 15.35 3.79
CA GLY A 19 -34.24 14.51 4.03
C GLY A 19 -35.30 15.27 4.81
N GLY A 20 -36.02 16.19 4.17
CA GLY A 20 -37.19 16.85 4.75
C GLY A 20 -38.31 15.84 5.00
N LEU A 21 -38.34 15.27 6.19
CA LEU A 21 -39.50 14.57 6.75
C LEU A 21 -40.04 15.46 7.87
N GLU A 22 -41.27 15.95 7.68
CA GLU A 22 -42.01 16.69 8.70
C GLU A 22 -42.02 15.89 10.00
N ALA A 23 -41.50 16.51 11.07
CA ALA A 23 -41.38 15.90 12.37
C ALA A 23 -42.77 15.72 13.00
N ASP A 24 -43.14 14.47 13.27
CA ASP A 24 -44.19 14.14 14.22
C ASP A 24 -43.57 14.18 15.63
N GLU A 25 -43.94 15.18 16.43
CA GLU A 25 -43.36 15.57 17.73
C GLU A 25 -43.67 14.59 18.89
N SER A 26 -43.66 13.26 18.69
CA SER A 26 -43.90 12.33 19.81
C SER A 26 -42.97 11.12 19.95
N THR A 27 -41.94 10.99 19.12
CA THR A 27 -40.98 9.89 19.27
C THR A 27 -39.69 10.38 19.90
N ASP A 28 -39.56 10.12 21.20
CA ASP A 28 -38.31 10.31 21.93
C ASP A 28 -37.25 9.31 21.39
N TRP A 29 -36.43 9.80 20.45
CA TRP A 29 -35.34 9.04 19.85
C TRP A 29 -34.08 8.98 20.72
N SER A 30 -34.12 9.51 21.96
CA SER A 30 -32.96 9.49 22.88
C SER A 30 -32.45 8.07 23.16
N PHE A 31 -33.31 7.05 23.05
CA PHE A 31 -32.93 5.65 23.18
C PHE A 31 -32.08 5.11 22.02
N LEU A 32 -32.18 5.67 20.80
CA LEU A 32 -31.33 5.27 19.66
C LEU A 32 -29.93 5.88 19.72
N LEU A 33 -29.78 7.04 20.37
CA LEU A 33 -28.48 7.68 20.59
C LEU A 33 -27.65 7.00 21.69
N ASP A 34 -28.27 6.13 22.50
CA ASP A 34 -27.62 5.49 23.67
C ASP A 34 -27.11 4.05 23.38
N ARG A 35 -27.05 3.64 22.10
CA ARG A 35 -26.60 2.29 21.68
C ARG A 35 -25.56 2.26 20.55
N ALA A 36 -24.95 3.39 20.22
CA ALA A 36 -23.90 3.41 19.21
C ALA A 36 -22.59 2.80 19.77
N SER A 37 -22.35 1.52 19.46
CA SER A 37 -20.98 1.06 19.24
C SER A 37 -20.26 2.09 18.36
N PRO A 38 -18.99 2.42 18.60
CA PRO A 38 -18.30 3.46 17.84
C PRO A 38 -18.45 3.17 16.34
N GLU A 39 -18.97 4.12 15.58
CA GLU A 39 -19.07 3.98 14.12
C GLU A 39 -17.67 3.73 13.56
N GLU A 40 -17.45 2.55 12.98
CA GLU A 40 -16.17 2.19 12.37
C GLU A 40 -16.19 2.56 10.88
N GLY A 41 -15.25 3.40 10.48
CA GLY A 41 -15.02 3.71 9.08
C GLY A 41 -14.27 2.59 8.37
N VAL A 42 -14.66 2.30 7.13
CA VAL A 42 -13.91 1.45 6.21
C VAL A 42 -13.75 2.18 4.88
N VAL A 43 -12.63 1.94 4.20
CA VAL A 43 -12.37 2.47 2.86
C VAL A 43 -12.48 1.32 1.86
N LEU A 44 -13.33 1.51 0.84
CA LEU A 44 -13.45 0.61 -0.30
C LEU A 44 -12.67 1.22 -1.46
N LYS A 45 -11.50 0.67 -1.75
CA LYS A 45 -10.65 1.16 -2.84
C LYS A 45 -10.82 0.30 -4.08
N PHE A 46 -11.31 0.94 -5.14
CA PHE A 46 -11.44 0.34 -6.46
C PHE A 46 -10.24 0.73 -7.33
N CYS A 47 -9.71 -0.21 -8.10
CA CYS A 47 -8.66 0.07 -9.07
C CYS A 47 -8.98 -0.56 -10.42
N THR A 48 -8.53 0.09 -11.49
CA THR A 48 -8.74 -0.32 -12.89
C THR A 48 -8.16 -1.69 -13.22
N SER A 49 -7.28 -2.24 -12.38
CA SER A 49 -6.81 -3.61 -12.54
C SER A 49 -6.61 -4.33 -11.21
N ARG A 50 -6.88 -5.64 -11.23
CA ARG A 50 -6.59 -6.56 -10.11
C ARG A 50 -5.14 -6.49 -9.66
N HIS A 51 -4.20 -6.27 -10.58
CA HIS A 51 -2.78 -6.22 -10.23
C HIS A 51 -2.41 -5.00 -9.38
N MET A 52 -3.14 -3.89 -9.52
CA MET A 52 -2.91 -2.69 -8.71
C MET A 52 -3.33 -2.95 -7.26
N VAL A 53 -4.54 -3.47 -7.02
CA VAL A 53 -4.99 -3.82 -5.65
C VAL A 53 -4.12 -4.90 -5.00
N GLN A 54 -3.64 -5.88 -5.78
CA GLN A 54 -2.70 -6.90 -5.29
C GLN A 54 -1.34 -6.31 -4.94
N SER A 55 -0.81 -5.43 -5.81
CA SER A 55 0.44 -4.73 -5.55
C SER A 55 0.32 -3.90 -4.28
N GLU A 56 -0.78 -3.18 -4.10
CA GLU A 56 -0.97 -2.33 -2.93
C GLU A 56 -1.06 -3.14 -1.64
N GLN A 57 -1.81 -4.25 -1.63
CA GLN A 57 -1.85 -5.16 -0.50
C GLN A 57 -0.46 -5.74 -0.18
N MET A 58 0.30 -6.13 -1.20
CA MET A 58 1.66 -6.66 -1.01
C MET A 58 2.58 -5.60 -0.38
N VAL A 59 2.48 -4.36 -0.83
CA VAL A 59 3.29 -3.27 -0.27
C VAL A 59 2.86 -2.94 1.16
N ALA A 60 1.56 -2.98 1.48
CA ALA A 60 1.07 -2.82 2.84
C ALA A 60 1.66 -3.87 3.79
N GLU A 61 1.72 -5.14 3.36
CA GLU A 61 2.38 -6.19 4.14
C GLU A 61 3.88 -5.97 4.28
N LEU A 62 4.57 -5.59 3.19
CA LEU A 62 6.00 -5.28 3.26
C LEU A 62 6.27 -4.12 4.23
N ALA A 63 5.47 -3.07 4.18
CA ALA A 63 5.56 -1.94 5.11
C ALA A 63 5.44 -2.42 6.56
N ARG A 64 4.45 -3.26 6.87
CA ARG A 64 4.24 -3.85 8.20
C ARG A 64 5.45 -4.67 8.65
N HIS A 65 6.03 -5.46 7.76
CA HIS A 65 7.26 -6.23 8.04
C HIS A 65 8.44 -5.32 8.36
N LEU A 66 8.62 -4.22 7.63
CA LEU A 66 9.68 -3.21 7.88
C LEU A 66 9.42 -2.34 9.12
N GLY A 67 8.33 -2.59 9.86
CA GLY A 67 7.95 -1.77 11.01
C GLY A 67 7.51 -0.35 10.63
N VAL A 68 7.02 -0.17 9.40
CA VAL A 68 6.28 1.00 8.94
C VAL A 68 4.80 0.71 9.19
N ALA A 69 4.07 1.65 9.79
CA ALA A 69 2.64 1.43 10.00
C ALA A 69 1.92 1.40 8.65
N SER A 70 0.87 0.61 8.53
CA SER A 70 0.09 0.49 7.29
C SER A 70 -1.37 0.25 7.65
N PRO A 71 -2.35 0.70 6.83
CA PRO A 71 -3.73 0.33 7.05
C PRO A 71 -3.88 -1.19 6.98
N VAL A 72 -4.68 -1.77 7.88
CA VAL A 72 -5.10 -3.16 7.71
C VAL A 72 -5.83 -3.26 6.38
N SER A 73 -5.43 -4.20 5.54
CA SER A 73 -5.95 -4.33 4.18
C SER A 73 -6.39 -5.76 3.87
N ARG A 74 -7.45 -5.90 3.09
CA ARG A 74 -7.91 -7.20 2.58
C ARG A 74 -8.41 -7.07 1.14
N LEU A 75 -7.82 -7.86 0.26
CA LEU A 75 -8.29 -8.01 -1.11
C LEU A 75 -9.59 -8.82 -1.14
N LEU A 76 -10.61 -8.27 -1.78
CA LEU A 76 -11.85 -8.95 -2.10
C LEU A 76 -11.92 -9.17 -3.61
N LEU A 77 -12.13 -10.41 -4.04
CA LEU A 77 -12.25 -10.80 -5.44
C LEU A 77 -13.65 -11.34 -5.69
N ARG A 78 -14.43 -10.72 -6.59
CA ARG A 78 -15.82 -11.15 -6.87
C ARG A 78 -15.93 -12.65 -7.15
N SER A 79 -14.99 -13.19 -7.93
CA SER A 79 -14.97 -14.61 -8.31
C SER A 79 -14.66 -15.59 -7.17
N HIS A 80 -14.03 -15.15 -6.08
CA HIS A 80 -13.66 -15.99 -4.94
C HIS A 80 -14.51 -15.73 -3.70
N ASP A 81 -14.97 -14.50 -3.53
CA ASP A 81 -15.68 -14.00 -2.35
C ASP A 81 -17.13 -13.63 -2.71
N ALA A 82 -17.79 -14.45 -3.53
CA ALA A 82 -19.08 -14.14 -4.15
C ALA A 82 -20.18 -13.80 -3.13
N ASP A 83 -20.27 -14.56 -2.03
CA ASP A 83 -21.28 -14.35 -0.99
C ASP A 83 -21.09 -12.99 -0.30
N GLU A 84 -19.84 -12.65 0.04
CA GLU A 84 -19.52 -11.36 0.67
C GLU A 84 -19.71 -10.20 -0.30
N TRP A 85 -19.38 -10.40 -1.58
CA TRP A 85 -19.62 -9.42 -2.63
C TRP A 85 -21.11 -9.13 -2.83
N GLU A 86 -21.95 -10.16 -2.83
CA GLU A 86 -23.41 -10.01 -2.93
C GLU A 86 -23.99 -9.24 -1.72
N VAL A 87 -23.50 -9.52 -0.51
CA VAL A 87 -23.87 -8.75 0.69
C VAL A 87 -23.51 -7.27 0.52
N LEU A 88 -22.31 -6.98 0.01
CA LEU A 88 -21.84 -5.62 -0.21
C LEU A 88 -22.66 -4.88 -1.28
N GLU A 89 -23.00 -5.55 -2.39
CA GLU A 89 -23.88 -5.00 -3.43
C GLU A 89 -25.29 -4.71 -2.91
N ASN A 90 -25.86 -5.62 -2.13
CA ASN A 90 -27.17 -5.44 -1.52
C ASN A 90 -27.17 -4.24 -0.55
N ALA A 91 -26.13 -4.11 0.27
CA ALA A 91 -25.98 -2.97 1.18
C ALA A 91 -25.80 -1.65 0.41
N ALA A 92 -24.98 -1.65 -0.65
CA ALA A 92 -24.73 -0.46 -1.47
C ALA A 92 -26.00 0.11 -2.12
N ARG A 93 -26.97 -0.74 -2.51
CA ARG A 93 -28.26 -0.30 -3.06
C ARG A 93 -29.07 0.54 -2.10
N GLY A 94 -28.91 0.30 -0.80
CA GLY A 94 -29.53 1.10 0.26
C GLY A 94 -28.77 2.38 0.60
N LEU A 95 -27.53 2.56 0.10
CA LEU A 95 -26.65 3.67 0.44
C LEU A 95 -26.59 4.72 -0.69
N CYS A 96 -26.06 4.36 -1.87
CA CYS A 96 -25.94 5.28 -3.00
C CYS A 96 -25.68 4.57 -4.34
N SER A 97 -26.09 5.21 -5.45
CA SER A 97 -25.90 4.66 -6.80
C SER A 97 -24.43 4.57 -7.24
N PRO A 98 -23.52 5.53 -6.95
CA PRO A 98 -22.14 5.43 -7.43
C PRO A 98 -21.39 4.22 -6.86
N LEU A 99 -21.65 3.86 -5.60
CA LEU A 99 -21.06 2.65 -5.01
C LEU A 99 -21.60 1.38 -5.65
N CYS A 100 -22.90 1.34 -5.98
CA CYS A 100 -23.48 0.23 -6.73
C CYS A 100 -22.81 0.09 -8.10
N ASP A 101 -22.66 1.20 -8.81
CA ASP A 101 -22.05 1.22 -10.14
C ASP A 101 -20.60 0.74 -10.07
N ALA A 102 -19.82 1.19 -9.08
CA ALA A 102 -18.47 0.69 -8.86
C ALA A 102 -18.48 -0.82 -8.58
N LEU A 103 -19.33 -1.28 -7.66
CA LEU A 103 -19.41 -2.70 -7.31
C LEU A 103 -19.88 -3.59 -8.44
N GLN A 104 -20.53 -3.08 -9.48
CA GLN A 104 -20.88 -3.82 -10.69
C GLN A 104 -19.74 -3.82 -11.72
N ASN A 105 -19.01 -2.71 -11.85
CA ASN A 105 -17.99 -2.54 -12.88
C ASN A 105 -16.62 -3.14 -12.54
N TYR A 106 -16.31 -3.34 -11.25
CA TYR A 106 -15.03 -3.88 -10.80
C TYR A 106 -15.13 -5.35 -10.37
N GLU A 107 -14.09 -6.13 -10.68
CA GLU A 107 -13.98 -7.56 -10.30
C GLU A 107 -13.15 -7.78 -9.02
N ALA A 108 -12.56 -6.71 -8.51
CA ALA A 108 -11.71 -6.72 -7.33
C ALA A 108 -11.76 -5.35 -6.64
N LEU A 109 -11.68 -5.37 -5.32
CA LEU A 109 -11.51 -4.16 -4.50
C LEU A 109 -10.58 -4.44 -3.32
N LEU A 110 -10.02 -3.38 -2.74
CA LEU A 110 -9.24 -3.46 -1.52
C LEU A 110 -10.05 -2.82 -0.38
N LEU A 111 -10.38 -3.64 0.62
CA LEU A 111 -10.94 -3.18 1.89
C LEU A 111 -9.79 -2.68 2.76
N LEU A 112 -9.89 -1.43 3.21
CA LEU A 112 -8.86 -0.76 3.99
C LEU A 112 -9.43 -0.23 5.30
N GLN A 113 -8.67 -0.38 6.37
CA GLN A 113 -8.93 0.31 7.63
C GLN A 113 -8.98 1.82 7.38
N PHE A 114 -10.04 2.49 7.83
CA PHE A 114 -10.05 3.94 7.88
C PHE A 114 -9.08 4.44 8.96
N ILE A 115 -8.25 5.40 8.62
CA ILE A 115 -7.27 5.99 9.54
C ILE A 115 -7.62 7.46 9.76
N PRO A 116 -8.12 7.84 10.94
CA PRO A 116 -8.24 9.24 11.34
C PRO A 116 -6.85 9.88 11.31
N SER A 117 -6.61 10.79 10.37
CA SER A 117 -5.27 11.28 10.06
C SER A 117 -5.32 12.61 9.33
N CYS A 118 -4.15 13.23 9.19
CA CYS A 118 -3.91 14.31 8.24
C CYS A 118 -2.71 13.98 7.31
N PRO A 119 -2.64 14.59 6.12
CA PRO A 119 -1.49 14.47 5.24
C PRO A 119 -0.18 14.98 5.86
N LEU A 120 0.96 14.44 5.42
CA LEU A 120 2.29 14.83 5.92
C LEU A 120 2.54 16.33 5.82
N HIS A 121 2.07 17.02 4.79
CA HIS A 121 2.32 18.46 4.62
C HIS A 121 1.54 19.34 5.61
N GLU A 122 0.48 18.81 6.24
CA GLU A 122 -0.38 19.52 7.20
C GLU A 122 -0.07 19.17 8.66
N GLU A 123 0.56 18.03 8.93
CA GLU A 123 0.86 17.55 10.28
C GLU A 123 1.84 18.48 11.01
N ARG A 124 1.57 18.74 12.30
CA ARG A 124 2.37 19.63 13.16
C ARG A 124 2.80 18.95 14.45
N GLU A 125 1.86 18.27 15.11
CA GLU A 125 2.04 17.66 16.42
C GLU A 125 3.07 16.52 16.38
N ALA A 126 3.17 15.81 15.26
CA ALA A 126 4.21 14.78 15.07
C ALA A 126 5.65 15.33 15.18
N PHE A 127 5.83 16.62 14.93
CA PHE A 127 7.13 17.29 14.93
C PHE A 127 7.33 18.18 16.15
N GLU A 128 6.46 18.09 17.15
CA GLU A 128 6.70 18.68 18.46
C GLU A 128 7.81 17.92 19.21
N PRO A 129 8.52 18.55 20.16
CA PRO A 129 9.67 17.95 20.83
C PRO A 129 9.40 16.58 21.46
N LEU A 130 8.17 16.34 21.94
CA LEU A 130 7.77 15.06 22.54
C LEU A 130 7.73 13.90 21.54
N HIS A 131 7.47 14.19 20.27
CA HIS A 131 7.22 13.19 19.23
C HIS A 131 8.28 13.17 18.12
N LEU A 132 9.13 14.20 18.07
CA LEU A 132 10.08 14.43 16.99
C LEU A 132 10.96 13.22 16.67
N GLU A 133 11.61 12.62 17.68
CA GLU A 133 12.51 11.47 17.48
C GLU A 133 11.75 10.26 16.90
N ALA A 134 10.58 9.92 17.45
CA ALA A 134 9.77 8.81 16.97
C ALA A 134 9.29 9.05 15.53
N SER A 135 8.93 10.29 15.20
CA SER A 135 8.52 10.69 13.84
C SER A 135 9.68 10.63 12.85
N CYS A 136 10.86 11.11 13.22
CA CYS A 136 12.07 11.01 12.41
C CYS A 136 12.47 9.55 12.19
N GLN A 137 12.39 8.70 13.23
CA GLN A 137 12.63 7.26 13.09
C GLN A 137 11.65 6.60 12.12
N ALA A 138 10.36 6.94 12.20
CA ALA A 138 9.34 6.43 11.28
C ALA A 138 9.60 6.87 9.83
N LEU A 139 10.01 8.12 9.61
CA LEU A 139 10.42 8.61 8.28
C LEU A 139 11.64 7.89 7.73
N GLY A 140 12.61 7.52 8.58
CA GLY A 140 13.75 6.70 8.17
C GLY A 140 13.30 5.34 7.64
N ARG A 141 12.38 4.66 8.34
CA ARG A 141 11.83 3.38 7.87
C ARG A 141 11.03 3.52 6.57
N LEU A 142 10.20 4.56 6.49
CA LEU A 142 9.44 4.88 5.26
C LEU A 142 10.38 5.12 4.08
N LEU A 143 11.47 5.86 4.28
CA LEU A 143 12.44 6.11 3.23
C LEU A 143 13.03 4.79 2.70
N VAL A 144 13.44 3.87 3.58
CA VAL A 144 13.93 2.55 3.14
C VAL A 144 12.86 1.79 2.34
N LEU A 145 11.61 1.80 2.80
CA LEU A 145 10.49 1.21 2.05
C LEU A 145 10.37 1.82 0.64
N ASP A 146 10.42 3.15 0.52
CA ASP A 146 10.33 3.83 -0.77
C ASP A 146 11.50 3.50 -1.70
N LEU A 147 12.72 3.44 -1.16
CA LEU A 147 13.90 3.07 -1.92
C LEU A 147 13.83 1.62 -2.43
N LEU A 148 13.35 0.67 -1.61
CA LEU A 148 13.18 -0.72 -2.02
C LEU A 148 12.14 -0.90 -3.13
N LEU A 149 11.06 -0.11 -3.07
CA LEU A 149 9.97 -0.15 -4.04
C LEU A 149 10.27 0.66 -5.32
N GLY A 150 11.31 1.50 -5.28
CA GLY A 150 11.50 2.54 -6.28
C GLY A 150 10.34 3.54 -6.33
N ASN A 151 9.71 3.79 -5.18
CA ASN A 151 8.55 4.67 -5.07
C ASN A 151 8.97 6.14 -4.94
N ALA A 152 9.05 6.84 -6.07
CA ALA A 152 9.37 8.26 -6.14
C ALA A 152 8.19 9.20 -5.82
N ASP A 153 7.02 8.65 -5.53
CA ASP A 153 5.78 9.42 -5.40
C ASP A 153 5.50 9.87 -3.97
N ARG A 154 5.98 9.21 -2.90
CA ARG A 154 5.64 9.64 -1.53
C ARG A 154 6.48 10.81 -1.04
N LEU A 155 7.75 10.56 -0.72
CA LEU A 155 8.62 11.56 -0.13
C LEU A 155 9.33 12.41 -1.20
N PRO A 156 9.40 13.75 -1.02
CA PRO A 156 10.26 14.58 -1.86
C PRO A 156 11.73 14.27 -1.56
N LEU A 157 12.51 13.95 -2.59
CA LEU A 157 13.97 13.77 -2.49
C LEU A 157 14.65 14.33 -3.74
N PRO A 158 14.93 15.66 -3.77
CA PRO A 158 15.64 16.29 -4.87
C PRO A 158 16.98 15.62 -5.21
N SER A 159 17.70 15.06 -4.22
CA SER A 159 18.94 14.32 -4.46
C SER A 159 18.75 13.06 -5.33
N LEU A 160 17.54 12.51 -5.39
CA LEU A 160 17.15 11.40 -6.29
C LEU A 160 16.28 11.86 -7.46
N GLY A 161 15.96 13.16 -7.56
CA GLY A 161 15.03 13.71 -8.55
C GLY A 161 13.56 13.38 -8.25
N TRP A 162 13.23 12.99 -7.02
CA TRP A 162 11.86 12.65 -6.63
C TRP A 162 11.11 13.92 -6.23
N ARG A 163 9.98 14.16 -6.90
CA ARG A 163 9.10 15.29 -6.60
C ARG A 163 8.33 15.08 -5.30
N GLY A 164 7.91 13.85 -5.03
CA GLY A 164 7.01 13.51 -3.93
C GLY A 164 5.58 14.02 -4.12
N ASN A 165 4.70 13.45 -3.31
CA ASN A 165 3.28 13.68 -3.18
C ASN A 165 2.96 13.40 -1.70
N PRO A 166 3.09 14.43 -0.85
CA PRO A 166 2.96 14.26 0.60
C PRO A 166 1.56 13.86 1.06
N SER A 167 0.56 13.89 0.17
CA SER A 167 -0.78 13.34 0.44
C SER A 167 -0.77 11.82 0.56
N ASN A 168 0.25 11.15 0.02
CA ASN A 168 0.40 9.69 0.09
C ASN A 168 1.12 9.22 1.38
N VAL A 169 1.35 10.14 2.32
CA VAL A 169 1.85 9.86 3.66
C VAL A 169 0.89 10.49 4.66
N LEU A 170 0.17 9.66 5.40
CA LEU A 170 -0.77 10.07 6.43
C LEU A 170 -0.09 10.01 7.80
N TRP A 171 -0.46 10.92 8.68
CA TRP A 171 -0.10 10.85 10.08
C TRP A 171 -1.34 10.61 10.93
N SER A 172 -1.40 9.45 11.59
CA SER A 172 -2.59 9.09 12.35
C SER A 172 -2.74 9.98 13.58
N SER A 173 -3.92 10.55 13.78
CA SER A 173 -4.28 11.26 15.00
C SER A 173 -4.31 10.25 16.14
N GLY A 174 -3.48 10.47 17.17
CA GLY A 174 -3.63 9.72 18.42
C GLY A 174 -4.98 10.10 19.04
N GLY A 175 -5.86 9.14 19.28
CA GLY A 175 -7.09 9.42 20.03
C GLY A 175 -6.75 9.92 21.44
N PRO A 176 -7.56 10.80 22.05
CA PRO A 176 -7.29 11.35 23.39
C PRO A 176 -7.20 10.28 24.50
N SER A 177 -7.65 9.06 24.25
CA SER A 177 -7.65 7.91 25.16
C SER A 177 -6.95 6.66 24.62
N SER A 178 -6.38 6.70 23.41
CA SER A 178 -5.69 5.55 22.82
C SER A 178 -4.19 5.64 23.07
N ALA A 179 -3.63 4.64 23.73
CA ALA A 179 -2.18 4.44 23.85
C ALA A 179 -1.47 4.21 22.50
N SER A 180 -2.18 4.26 21.37
CA SER A 180 -1.55 4.24 20.04
C SER A 180 -0.87 5.57 19.78
N ALA A 181 0.47 5.58 19.85
CA ALA A 181 1.31 6.66 19.38
C ALA A 181 0.87 7.12 17.96
N ARG A 182 1.05 8.41 17.64
CA ARG A 182 0.89 8.92 16.28
C ARG A 182 1.78 8.12 15.34
N ARG A 183 1.25 7.64 14.22
CA ARG A 183 1.98 6.76 13.28
C ARG A 183 2.04 7.39 11.90
N CYS A 184 3.22 7.31 11.29
CA CYS A 184 3.42 7.53 9.86
C CYS A 184 2.86 6.35 9.09
N VAL A 185 1.84 6.59 8.28
CA VAL A 185 1.13 5.58 7.50
C VAL A 185 1.19 5.95 6.01
N PRO A 186 2.05 5.29 5.21
CA PRO A 186 2.03 5.46 3.78
C PRO A 186 0.77 4.81 3.20
N ILE A 187 0.18 5.49 2.23
CA ILE A 187 -0.93 4.98 1.42
C ILE A 187 -0.52 4.96 -0.05
N ASP A 188 -1.43 4.47 -0.90
CA ASP A 188 -1.31 4.49 -2.36
C ASP A 188 0.01 3.90 -2.86
N ALA A 189 0.43 2.84 -2.17
CA ALA A 189 1.71 2.21 -2.38
C ALA A 189 1.61 1.22 -3.53
N VAL A 190 2.46 1.37 -4.55
CA VAL A 190 2.51 0.46 -5.69
C VAL A 190 3.95 0.09 -5.99
N VAL A 191 4.19 -1.15 -6.39
CA VAL A 191 5.49 -1.55 -6.91
C VAL A 191 5.66 -0.89 -8.27
N ALA A 192 6.59 0.06 -8.36
CA ALA A 192 6.84 0.76 -9.61
C ALA A 192 7.22 -0.24 -10.72
N ARG A 193 6.68 -0.02 -11.92
CA ARG A 193 7.14 -0.77 -13.10
C ARG A 193 8.59 -0.39 -13.36
N ARG A 194 9.48 -1.39 -13.41
CA ARG A 194 10.90 -1.13 -13.57
C ARG A 194 11.19 -0.43 -14.91
N PRO A 195 11.87 0.73 -14.93
CA PRO A 195 12.23 1.41 -16.16
C PRO A 195 13.27 0.59 -16.97
N PRO A 196 13.60 1.02 -18.21
CA PRO A 196 14.64 0.39 -19.02
C PRO A 196 15.98 0.23 -18.27
N LYS A 197 16.69 -0.86 -18.52
CA LYS A 197 17.88 -1.31 -17.75
C LYS A 197 18.93 -0.22 -17.47
N LEU A 198 19.18 0.69 -18.41
CA LEU A 198 20.19 1.76 -18.25
C LEU A 198 19.75 2.82 -17.24
N LEU A 199 18.46 3.20 -17.25
CA LEU A 199 17.91 4.16 -16.29
C LEU A 199 17.84 3.56 -14.88
N VAL A 200 17.64 2.25 -14.79
CA VAL A 200 17.67 1.49 -13.52
C VAL A 200 19.06 1.55 -12.88
N GLN A 201 20.14 1.34 -13.65
CA GLN A 201 21.49 1.35 -13.09
C GLN A 201 21.90 2.72 -12.52
N GLU A 202 21.52 3.81 -13.18
CA GLU A 202 21.81 5.16 -12.68
C GLU A 202 20.99 5.48 -11.42
N ALA A 203 19.70 5.13 -11.41
CA ALA A 203 18.82 5.33 -10.26
C ALA A 203 19.28 4.49 -9.06
N ASP A 204 19.56 3.20 -9.27
CA ASP A 204 20.03 2.28 -8.23
C ASP A 204 21.37 2.75 -7.65
N GLY A 205 22.28 3.27 -8.48
CA GLY A 205 23.55 3.84 -8.02
C GLY A 205 23.37 5.09 -7.13
N LYS A 206 22.43 5.98 -7.47
CA LYS A 206 22.11 7.15 -6.64
C LYS A 206 21.45 6.75 -5.33
N VAL A 207 20.53 5.79 -5.36
CA VAL A 207 19.87 5.23 -4.17
C VAL A 207 20.90 4.62 -3.22
N GLY A 208 21.78 3.75 -3.73
CA GLY A 208 22.83 3.11 -2.93
C GLY A 208 23.75 4.14 -2.27
N ARG A 209 24.22 5.13 -3.05
CA ARG A 209 25.08 6.21 -2.53
C ARG A 209 24.39 7.07 -1.48
N LEU A 210 23.12 7.44 -1.68
CA LEU A 210 22.36 8.24 -0.72
C LEU A 210 22.21 7.48 0.60
N LEU A 211 21.86 6.20 0.52
CA LEU A 211 21.65 5.38 1.70
C LEU A 211 22.96 5.13 2.46
N GLU A 212 24.05 4.83 1.77
CA GLU A 212 25.38 4.68 2.36
C GLU A 212 25.80 5.95 3.11
N LEU A 213 25.71 7.12 2.44
CA LEU A 213 26.04 8.39 3.06
C LEU A 213 25.12 8.70 4.26
N ALA A 214 23.81 8.51 4.11
CA ALA A 214 22.87 8.76 5.20
C ALA A 214 23.08 7.83 6.42
N LEU A 215 23.64 6.63 6.23
CA LEU A 215 23.93 5.71 7.34
C LEU A 215 25.24 6.02 8.06
N LEU A 216 26.24 6.51 7.32
CA LEU A 216 27.62 6.68 7.79
C LEU A 216 27.93 8.13 8.19
N ASP A 217 27.23 9.11 7.64
CA ASP A 217 27.51 10.54 7.78
C ASP A 217 26.26 11.28 8.27
N ALA A 218 26.32 11.80 9.49
CA ALA A 218 25.20 12.51 10.11
C ALA A 218 24.77 13.78 9.34
N PRO A 219 25.68 14.60 8.78
CA PRO A 219 25.30 15.69 7.87
C PRO A 219 24.49 15.22 6.65
N SER A 220 24.88 14.11 6.02
CA SER A 220 24.14 13.53 4.89
C SER A 220 22.77 13.00 5.30
N ALA A 221 22.67 12.39 6.49
CA ALA A 221 21.39 11.97 7.06
C ALA A 221 20.46 13.15 7.32
N ASN A 222 20.98 14.22 7.93
CA ASN A 222 20.24 15.46 8.16
C ASN A 222 19.76 16.08 6.85
N LYS A 223 20.61 16.09 5.81
CA LYS A 223 20.21 16.57 4.48
C LYS A 223 19.07 15.74 3.89
N ALA A 224 19.15 14.41 3.95
CA ALA A 224 18.09 13.53 3.45
C ALA A 224 16.77 13.72 4.22
N LEU A 225 16.85 13.89 5.54
CA LEU A 225 15.69 14.17 6.40
C LEU A 225 15.06 15.54 6.06
N LEU A 226 15.86 16.58 5.87
CA LEU A 226 15.41 17.90 5.43
C LEU A 226 14.75 17.84 4.05
N GLU A 227 15.31 17.07 3.11
CA GLU A 227 14.70 16.87 1.80
C GLU A 227 13.32 16.19 1.93
N ALA A 228 13.23 15.10 2.69
CA ALA A 228 11.98 14.37 2.92
C ALA A 228 10.89 15.23 3.59
N LEU A 229 11.29 16.18 4.43
CA LEU A 229 10.40 17.10 5.14
C LEU A 229 10.19 18.44 4.44
N ALA A 230 10.76 18.66 3.24
CA ALA A 230 10.65 19.94 2.54
C ALA A 230 9.19 20.36 2.22
N CYS A 231 8.25 19.42 2.25
CA CYS A 231 6.82 19.65 2.10
C CYS A 231 6.09 20.03 3.41
N ASN A 232 6.73 19.90 4.57
CA ASN A 232 6.16 20.18 5.89
C ASN A 232 6.95 21.29 6.59
N ALA A 233 6.30 22.44 6.81
CA ALA A 233 6.91 23.59 7.44
C ALA A 233 7.27 23.35 8.93
N SER A 234 6.40 22.67 9.68
CA SER A 234 6.62 22.34 11.10
C SER A 234 7.78 21.36 11.28
N GLY A 235 7.80 20.28 10.49
CA GLY A 235 8.88 19.31 10.48
C GLY A 235 10.20 19.93 10.06
N THR A 236 10.21 20.73 8.99
CA THR A 236 11.42 21.47 8.55
C THR A 236 11.92 22.40 9.65
N ALA A 237 11.03 23.19 10.27
CA ALA A 237 11.42 24.11 11.34
C ALA A 237 11.97 23.37 12.56
N ALA A 238 11.40 22.22 12.92
CA ALA A 238 11.84 21.41 14.06
C ALA A 238 13.26 20.85 13.89
N ILE A 239 13.72 20.64 12.65
CA ILE A 239 15.05 20.06 12.35
C ILE A 239 16.03 21.06 11.71
N THR A 240 15.60 22.29 11.41
CA THR A 240 16.48 23.30 10.86
C THR A 240 17.35 23.89 11.97
N GLY A 241 18.67 23.83 11.79
CA GLY A 241 19.62 24.44 12.71
C GLY A 241 19.97 23.62 13.95
N VAL A 242 19.35 22.46 14.16
CA VAL A 242 19.64 21.58 15.33
C VAL A 242 20.99 20.85 15.22
N GLY A 243 21.71 20.99 14.09
CA GLY A 243 22.98 20.34 13.85
C GLY A 243 22.84 18.86 13.45
N ALA A 244 23.90 18.32 12.84
CA ALA A 244 23.92 16.93 12.38
C ALA A 244 23.86 15.90 13.52
N GLU A 245 24.34 16.27 14.71
CA GLU A 245 24.38 15.42 15.91
C GLU A 245 23.10 15.53 16.77
N SER A 246 21.99 16.00 16.17
CA SER A 246 20.73 16.12 16.91
C SER A 246 20.06 14.75 17.11
N PRO A 247 19.33 14.55 18.22
CA PRO A 247 18.58 13.32 18.46
C PRO A 247 17.60 12.97 17.33
N ALA A 248 17.04 13.97 16.65
CA ALA A 248 16.17 13.79 15.49
C ALA A 248 16.88 13.10 14.31
N VAL A 249 18.10 13.54 14.00
CA VAL A 249 18.92 12.95 12.92
C VAL A 249 19.38 11.55 13.30
N GLU A 250 19.80 11.34 14.55
CA GLU A 250 20.15 10.01 15.05
C GLU A 250 18.97 9.04 14.99
N ALA A 251 17.77 9.50 15.38
CA ALA A 251 16.56 8.71 15.32
C ALA A 251 16.17 8.36 13.87
N PHE A 252 16.29 9.30 12.93
CA PHE A 252 16.13 9.04 11.50
C PHE A 252 17.09 7.96 10.99
N GLN A 253 18.39 8.08 11.31
CA GLN A 253 19.38 7.04 10.96
C GLN A 253 19.07 5.69 11.61
N ALA A 254 18.61 5.68 12.86
CA ALA A 254 18.18 4.46 13.53
C ALA A 254 16.99 3.81 12.81
N GLY A 255 16.08 4.62 12.25
CA GLY A 255 15.00 4.18 11.37
C GLY A 255 15.53 3.49 10.11
N LEU A 256 16.48 4.12 9.42
CA LEU A 256 17.14 3.56 8.23
C LEU A 256 17.78 2.20 8.54
N ARG A 257 18.65 2.15 9.57
CA ARG A 257 19.35 0.94 9.99
C ARG A 257 18.37 -0.18 10.32
N ARG A 258 17.34 0.12 11.12
CA ARG A 258 16.38 -0.88 11.56
C ARG A 258 15.61 -1.49 10.39
N ALA A 259 15.17 -0.67 9.44
CA ALA A 259 14.47 -1.19 8.26
C ALA A 259 15.40 -2.08 7.42
N LEU A 260 16.65 -1.69 7.21
CA LEU A 260 17.62 -2.48 6.44
C LEU A 260 17.99 -3.80 7.12
N GLU A 261 18.15 -3.82 8.44
CA GLU A 261 18.35 -5.06 9.20
C GLU A 261 17.23 -6.06 8.94
N ILE A 262 15.97 -5.59 8.91
CA ILE A 262 14.82 -6.43 8.62
C ILE A 262 14.88 -6.91 7.15
N VAL A 263 15.19 -6.04 6.20
CA VAL A 263 15.34 -6.43 4.79
C VAL A 263 16.38 -7.54 4.63
N LEU A 264 17.52 -7.43 5.31
CA LEU A 264 18.59 -8.44 5.26
C LEU A 264 18.15 -9.77 5.88
N GLN A 265 17.32 -9.74 6.92
CA GLN A 265 16.73 -10.95 7.50
C GLN A 265 15.78 -11.65 6.53
N GLU A 266 15.06 -10.87 5.72
CA GLU A 266 14.10 -11.36 4.73
C GLU A 266 14.72 -11.61 3.35
N GLU A 267 16.02 -11.33 3.14
CA GLU A 267 16.70 -11.42 1.84
C GLU A 267 16.51 -12.81 1.22
N GLY A 268 16.75 -13.88 1.98
CA GLY A 268 16.58 -15.24 1.50
C GLY A 268 15.14 -15.57 1.09
N LEU A 269 14.13 -15.01 1.77
CA LEU A 269 12.73 -15.16 1.39
C LEU A 269 12.42 -14.41 0.10
N LEU A 270 12.90 -13.17 -0.03
CA LEU A 270 12.71 -12.34 -1.23
C LEU A 270 13.40 -12.96 -2.45
N GLU A 271 14.61 -13.49 -2.29
CA GLU A 271 15.32 -14.22 -3.34
C GLU A 271 14.59 -15.50 -3.75
N MET A 272 14.06 -16.26 -2.77
CA MET A 272 13.26 -17.45 -3.05
C MET A 272 12.00 -17.09 -3.86
N LEU A 273 11.25 -16.08 -3.43
CA LEU A 273 10.06 -15.60 -4.14
C LEU A 273 10.41 -15.13 -5.56
N ALA A 274 11.48 -14.34 -5.71
CA ALA A 274 11.95 -13.90 -7.01
C ALA A 274 12.36 -15.07 -7.91
N GLY A 275 13.01 -16.09 -7.36
CA GLY A 275 13.39 -17.32 -8.06
C GLY A 275 12.17 -18.08 -8.57
N VAL A 276 11.15 -18.25 -7.73
CA VAL A 276 9.88 -18.89 -8.10
C VAL A 276 9.18 -18.11 -9.22
N LEU A 277 9.05 -16.79 -9.08
CA LEU A 277 8.43 -15.94 -10.10
C LEU A 277 9.18 -15.98 -11.43
N ARG A 278 10.52 -15.97 -11.40
CA ARG A 278 11.34 -16.12 -12.62
C ARG A 278 11.11 -17.47 -13.28
N SER A 279 11.10 -18.55 -12.51
CA SER A 279 10.81 -19.90 -13.04
C SER A 279 9.45 -19.94 -13.73
N TRP A 280 8.41 -19.33 -13.14
CA TRP A 280 7.10 -19.26 -13.76
C TRP A 280 7.08 -18.44 -15.04
N LEU A 281 7.80 -17.31 -15.08
CA LEU A 281 7.93 -16.51 -16.28
C LEU A 281 8.68 -17.25 -17.39
N ASP A 282 9.72 -18.00 -17.03
CA ASP A 282 10.49 -18.80 -17.99
C ASP A 282 9.65 -19.95 -18.56
N ASP A 283 8.91 -20.66 -17.72
CA ASP A 283 7.93 -21.69 -18.11
C ASP A 283 6.89 -21.08 -19.08
N PHE A 284 6.27 -19.96 -18.70
CA PHE A 284 5.30 -19.26 -19.53
C PHE A 284 5.88 -18.82 -20.89
N HIS A 285 7.09 -18.26 -20.91
CA HIS A 285 7.76 -17.90 -22.16
C HIS A 285 8.09 -19.11 -23.02
N ALA A 286 8.45 -20.25 -22.42
CA ALA A 286 8.66 -21.50 -23.14
C ALA A 286 7.35 -21.97 -23.79
N ASP A 287 6.25 -21.98 -23.05
CA ASP A 287 4.92 -22.35 -23.55
C ASP A 287 4.46 -21.44 -24.70
N VAL A 288 4.58 -20.11 -24.55
CA VAL A 288 4.22 -19.16 -25.60
C VAL A 288 5.06 -19.36 -26.86
N ARG A 289 6.38 -19.62 -26.73
CA ARG A 289 7.24 -19.92 -27.89
C ARG A 289 6.87 -21.24 -28.55
N ALA A 290 6.51 -22.26 -27.78
CA ALA A 290 6.05 -23.54 -28.31
C ALA A 290 4.75 -23.37 -29.12
N VAL A 291 3.79 -22.59 -28.59
CA VAL A 291 2.54 -22.27 -29.29
C VAL A 291 2.79 -21.44 -30.55
N ALA A 292 3.62 -20.39 -30.47
CA ALA A 292 3.95 -19.57 -31.63
C ALA A 292 4.68 -20.37 -32.73
N GLY A 293 5.60 -21.25 -32.34
CA GLY A 293 6.29 -22.16 -33.26
C GLY A 293 5.40 -23.25 -33.86
N ALA A 294 4.38 -23.71 -33.12
CA ALA A 294 3.36 -24.65 -33.61
C ALA A 294 2.37 -23.97 -34.58
N SER A 295 1.97 -22.72 -34.29
CA SER A 295 1.06 -21.92 -35.11
C SER A 295 1.65 -21.60 -36.51
N ALA A 296 2.98 -21.46 -36.62
CA ALA A 296 3.67 -21.32 -37.90
C ALA A 296 3.68 -22.62 -38.74
N LYS A 297 3.38 -23.79 -38.13
CA LYS A 297 3.41 -25.08 -38.83
C LYS A 297 2.03 -25.63 -39.21
N LYS A 298 0.91 -25.21 -38.60
CA LYS A 298 -0.41 -25.81 -38.92
C LYS A 298 -1.60 -24.85 -38.74
N LEU A 299 -2.08 -24.33 -39.87
CA LEU A 299 -3.45 -23.79 -40.03
C LEU A 299 -4.56 -24.87 -39.93
N SER A 300 -4.25 -26.12 -39.57
CA SER A 300 -5.23 -27.22 -39.43
C SER A 300 -5.52 -27.65 -37.98
N GLU A 301 -4.91 -27.05 -36.96
CA GLU A 301 -4.99 -27.48 -35.55
C GLU A 301 -5.97 -26.67 -34.68
N THR A 302 -6.96 -26.01 -35.27
CA THR A 302 -8.01 -25.26 -34.55
C THR A 302 -8.78 -26.12 -33.53
N ARG A 303 -8.87 -27.44 -33.75
CA ARG A 303 -9.49 -28.40 -32.81
C ARG A 303 -8.59 -28.77 -31.63
N GLU A 304 -7.27 -28.72 -31.81
CA GLU A 304 -6.30 -29.05 -30.77
C GLU A 304 -6.11 -27.85 -29.82
N ILE A 305 -6.12 -26.64 -30.36
CA ILE A 305 -6.19 -25.40 -29.57
C ILE A 305 -7.48 -25.36 -28.73
N GLN A 306 -8.64 -25.74 -29.29
CA GLN A 306 -9.88 -25.85 -28.50
C GLN A 306 -9.82 -26.94 -27.41
N ARG A 307 -9.10 -28.04 -27.66
CA ARG A 307 -8.88 -29.12 -26.68
C ARG A 307 -7.92 -28.68 -25.57
N LEU A 308 -6.87 -27.95 -25.90
CA LEU A 308 -5.92 -27.34 -24.97
C LEU A 308 -6.58 -26.23 -24.15
N ASN A 309 -7.45 -25.40 -24.72
CA ASN A 309 -8.24 -24.42 -23.96
C ASN A 309 -9.20 -25.09 -22.95
N ARG A 310 -9.81 -26.22 -23.33
CA ARG A 310 -10.61 -27.05 -22.41
C ARG A 310 -9.76 -27.81 -21.38
N ALA A 311 -8.47 -28.00 -21.63
CA ALA A 311 -7.53 -28.59 -20.68
C ALA A 311 -6.94 -27.54 -19.73
N ALA A 312 -6.65 -26.33 -20.21
CA ALA A 312 -6.23 -25.18 -19.42
C ALA A 312 -7.33 -24.69 -18.46
N GLY A 313 -8.61 -24.85 -18.84
CA GLY A 313 -9.75 -24.67 -17.94
C GLY A 313 -9.83 -25.68 -16.78
N ARG A 314 -9.01 -26.75 -16.80
CA ARG A 314 -8.84 -27.69 -15.69
C ARG A 314 -7.53 -27.37 -14.97
N GLN A 315 -7.60 -26.38 -14.08
CA GLN A 315 -6.55 -25.95 -13.14
C GLN A 315 -6.15 -27.04 -12.10
N GLU A 316 -6.17 -28.32 -12.45
CA GLU A 316 -5.86 -29.42 -11.53
C GLU A 316 -4.37 -29.38 -11.13
N LEU A 317 -3.47 -29.26 -12.12
CA LEU A 317 -2.03 -29.15 -11.89
C LEU A 317 -1.62 -27.90 -11.10
N LEU A 318 -2.34 -26.79 -11.30
CA LEU A 318 -2.09 -25.55 -10.57
C LEU A 318 -2.57 -25.66 -9.12
N ARG A 319 -3.72 -26.29 -8.89
CA ARG A 319 -4.25 -26.61 -7.55
C ARG A 319 -3.36 -27.61 -6.82
N GLU A 320 -2.86 -28.63 -7.51
CA GLU A 320 -1.99 -29.66 -6.95
C GLU A 320 -0.62 -29.07 -6.57
N ARG A 321 -0.05 -28.20 -7.43
CA ARG A 321 1.15 -27.41 -7.10
C ARG A 321 0.91 -26.47 -5.91
N LEU A 322 -0.21 -25.73 -5.89
CA LEU A 322 -0.57 -24.86 -4.75
C LEU A 322 -0.77 -25.65 -3.44
N GLY A 323 -1.35 -26.84 -3.51
CA GLY A 323 -1.52 -27.75 -2.36
C GLY A 323 -0.18 -28.25 -1.82
N SER A 324 0.73 -28.69 -2.69
CA SER A 324 2.09 -29.08 -2.35
C SER A 324 2.85 -27.92 -1.67
N TRP A 325 2.65 -26.69 -2.14
CA TRP A 325 3.33 -25.52 -1.61
C TRP A 325 2.81 -25.09 -0.24
N ARG A 326 1.48 -25.15 -0.04
CA ARG A 326 0.89 -24.92 1.29
C ARG A 326 1.40 -25.93 2.32
N ALA A 327 1.62 -27.18 1.91
CA ALA A 327 2.22 -28.20 2.78
C ALA A 327 3.68 -27.86 3.13
N GLY A 328 4.50 -27.51 2.13
CA GLY A 328 5.91 -27.15 2.35
C GLY A 328 6.11 -25.87 3.18
N LEU A 329 5.23 -24.89 3.04
CA LEU A 329 5.25 -23.68 3.89
C LEU A 329 4.91 -24.00 5.35
N ARG A 330 3.93 -24.88 5.60
CA ARG A 330 3.57 -25.31 6.97
C ARG A 330 4.69 -26.10 7.64
N GLU A 331 5.40 -26.93 6.89
CA GLU A 331 6.52 -27.74 7.39
C GLU A 331 7.73 -26.88 7.80
N LYS A 332 7.93 -25.74 7.12
CA LYS A 332 9.03 -24.80 7.41
C LYS A 332 8.68 -23.69 8.41
N SER A 333 7.42 -23.62 8.86
CA SER A 333 6.93 -22.60 9.81
C SER A 333 6.90 -23.10 11.27
N VAL A 334 7.57 -24.23 11.56
CA VAL A 334 7.81 -24.80 12.90
C VAL A 334 9.31 -24.73 13.19
#